data_AF-A0A936NBX9-F1
#
_entry.id   AF-A0A936NBX9-F1
#
_cell.length_a   1.000
_cell.length_b   1.000
_cell.length_c   1.000
_cell.angle_alpha   90.00
_cell.angle_beta   90.00
_cell.angle_gamma   90.00
#
_symmetry.space_group_name_H-M   'P 1'
#
loop_
_entity.id
_entity.type
_entity.pdbx_description
1 polymer ?
#
loop_
_entity_poly.entity_id
_entity_poly.type
_entity_poly.pdbx_seq_one_letter_code
_entity_poly.pdbx_strand_id
1 'polypeptide(L)' 'MTDADSVGRAMEAGGAQVIVPIEARYYGPREGRLRDPFGHLWIVSQGCEGLSKEEVQKRIDRSS' A
#
# COMPACT_ATOMS: atom_id res chain seq x y z
N MET A 1 14.07 4.99 -2.55
CA MET A 1 13.97 3.53 -2.37
C MET A 1 12.78 3.29 -1.43
N THR A 2 11.56 3.37 -1.97
CA THR A 2 10.32 3.34 -1.17
C THR A 2 9.28 2.57 -1.97
N ASP A 3 9.43 1.25 -1.99
CA ASP A 3 8.56 0.34 -2.71
C ASP A 3 7.89 -0.57 -1.66
N ALA A 4 6.57 -0.70 -1.70
CA ALA A 4 5.80 -1.48 -0.73
C ALA A 4 6.25 -2.94 -0.70
N ASP A 5 6.73 -3.47 -1.82
CA ASP A 5 7.36 -4.79 -1.90
C ASP A 5 8.60 -4.88 -1.00
N SER A 6 9.41 -3.81 -0.94
CA SER A 6 10.57 -3.75 -0.04
C SER A 6 10.16 -3.70 1.43
N VAL A 7 9.06 -3.01 1.75
CA VAL A 7 8.49 -3.01 3.12
C VAL A 7 7.96 -4.39 3.48
N GLY A 8 7.22 -5.03 2.58
CA GLY A 8 6.72 -6.39 2.74
C GLY A 8 7.86 -7.38 3.02
N ARG A 9 8.92 -7.36 2.21
CA ARG A 9 10.10 -8.21 2.42
C ARG A 9 10.81 -7.96 3.75
N ALA A 10 10.94 -6.70 4.16
CA ALA A 10 11.55 -6.37 5.45
C ALA A 10 10.71 -6.92 6.62
N MET A 11 9.39 -6.85 6.50
CA MET A 11 8.47 -7.41 7.49
C MET A 11 8.53 -8.94 7.51
N GLU A 12 8.55 -9.60 6.35
CA GLU A 12 8.73 -11.05 6.26
C GLU A 12 10.08 -11.50 6.86
N ALA A 13 11.17 -10.78 6.57
CA ALA A 13 12.47 -11.03 7.19
C ALA A 13 12.46 -10.83 8.71
N GLY A 14 11.59 -9.95 9.22
CA GLY A 14 11.32 -9.76 10.65
C GLY A 14 10.38 -10.80 11.27
N GLY A 15 9.95 -11.81 10.51
CA GLY A 15 9.04 -12.86 10.97
C GLY A 15 7.56 -12.51 10.87
N ALA A 16 7.21 -11.46 10.12
CA ALA A 16 5.81 -11.18 9.80
C ALA A 16 5.27 -12.19 8.79
N GLN A 17 4.02 -12.61 8.98
CA GLN A 17 3.29 -13.46 8.05
C GLN A 17 2.52 -12.59 7.05
N VAL A 18 2.69 -12.86 5.76
CA VAL A 18 1.85 -12.26 4.71
C VAL A 18 0.45 -12.85 4.81
N ILE A 19 -0.54 -12.01 5.13
CA ILE A 19 -1.95 -12.38 5.18
C ILE A 19 -2.59 -12.11 3.81
N VAL A 20 -2.26 -10.96 3.23
CA VAL A 20 -2.64 -10.59 1.88
C VAL A 20 -1.37 -10.12 1.17
N PRO A 21 -0.96 -10.75 0.06
CA PRO A 21 0.21 -10.33 -0.68
C PRO A 21 0.05 -8.88 -1.17
N ILE A 22 1.16 -8.15 -1.24
CA ILE A 22 1.18 -6.79 -1.79
C ILE A 22 1.08 -6.92 -3.31
N GLU A 23 -0.12 -6.71 -3.85
CA GLU A 23 -0.40 -6.91 -5.27
C GLU A 23 -0.93 -5.64 -5.92
N ALA A 24 -0.54 -5.39 -7.17
CA ALA A 24 -1.16 -4.34 -7.97
C ALA A 24 -2.53 -4.82 -8.43
N ARG A 25 -3.59 -4.24 -7.88
CA ARG A 25 -4.92 -4.44 -8.46
C ARG A 25 -5.03 -3.63 -9.75
N TYR A 26 -5.57 -4.26 -10.78
CA TYR A 26 -5.78 -3.67 -12.11
C TYR A 26 -6.55 -2.33 -12.10
N TYR A 27 -7.32 -2.06 -11.05
CA TYR A 27 -8.19 -0.90 -10.90
C TYR A 27 -7.88 -0.05 -9.66
N GLY A 28 -6.73 -0.24 -9.00
CA GLY A 28 -6.48 0.39 -7.71
C GLY A 28 -5.01 0.46 -7.28
N PRO A 29 -4.75 1.04 -6.10
CA PRO A 29 -3.41 1.10 -5.53
C PRO A 29 -2.89 -0.30 -5.20
N ARG A 30 -1.56 -0.44 -5.14
CA ARG A 30 -0.91 -1.64 -4.61
C ARG A 30 -1.17 -1.69 -3.11
N GLU A 31 -1.79 -2.76 -2.62
CA GLU A 31 -2.04 -2.96 -1.19
C GLU A 31 -1.78 -4.41 -0.80
N GLY A 32 -1.20 -4.61 0.37
CA GLY A 32 -1.13 -5.91 1.04
C GLY A 32 -1.26 -5.78 2.55
N ARG A 33 -1.39 -6.92 3.23
CA ARG A 33 -1.57 -7.01 4.67
C ARG A 33 -0.62 -8.02 5.26
N LEU A 34 0.06 -7.64 6.32
CA LEU A 34 1.02 -8.48 7.02
C LEU A 34 0.69 -8.50 8.51
N ARG A 35 0.87 -9.67 9.13
CA ARG A 35 0.71 -9.85 10.57
C ARG A 35 2.07 -10.04 11.18
N ASP A 36 2.45 -9.16 12.11
CA ASP A 36 3.71 -9.31 12.83
C ASP A 36 3.62 -10.42 13.90
N PRO A 37 4.76 -10.96 14.38
CA PRO A 37 4.78 -12.05 15.36
C PRO A 37 4.29 -11.64 16.77
N PHE A 38 4.20 -10.34 17.07
CA PHE A 38 3.57 -9.80 18.28
C PHE A 38 2.04 -9.73 18.15
N GLY A 39 1.51 -9.97 16.95
CA GLY A 39 0.09 -10.10 16.68
C GLY A 39 -0.57 -8.85 16.09
N HIS A 40 0.17 -7.78 15.79
CA HIS A 40 -0.45 -6.63 15.11
C HIS A 40 -0.62 -6.88 13.61
N LEU A 41 -1.69 -6.32 13.07
CA LEU A 41 -2.02 -6.35 11.66
C LEU A 41 -1.63 -5.02 11.02
N TRP A 42 -0.76 -5.09 10.02
CA TRP A 42 -0.26 -3.96 9.27
C TRP A 42 -0.85 -4.00 7.86
N ILE A 43 -1.24 -2.83 7.37
CA ILE A 43 -1.71 -2.63 6.00
C ILE A 43 -0.66 -1.78 5.30
N VAL A 44 -0.07 -2.32 4.23
CA VAL A 44 0.94 -1.64 3.43
C VAL A 44 0.30 -1.29 2.10
N SER A 45 0.06 -0.01 1.88
CA SER A 45 -0.52 0.50 0.64
C SER A 45 0.47 1.46 -0.03
N GLN A 46 0.89 1.15 -1.25
CA GLN A 46 1.62 2.06 -2.11
C GLN A 46 0.63 2.68 -3.08
N GLY A 47 0.38 3.97 -2.88
CA GLY A 47 -0.30 4.77 -3.90
C GLY A 47 0.51 4.74 -5.17
N CYS A 48 -0.13 4.48 -6.31
CA CYS A 48 0.46 4.83 -7.60
C CYS A 48 0.74 6.33 -7.55
N GLU A 49 2.02 6.69 -7.59
CA GLU A 49 2.44 8.07 -7.73
C GLU A 49 1.78 8.60 -9.02
N GLY A 50 0.87 9.56 -8.84
CA GLY A 50 0.01 10.00 -9.93
C GLY A 50 -1.18 10.87 -9.53
N LEU A 51 -1.46 11.06 -8.24
CA LEU A 51 -2.31 12.17 -7.79
C LEU A 51 -1.77 12.74 -6.48
N SER A 52 -1.00 13.82 -6.58
CA SER A 52 -0.84 14.75 -5.44
C SER A 52 -2.22 15.16 -4.94
N LYS A 53 -2.36 15.48 -3.65
CA LYS A 53 -3.63 15.96 -3.07
C LYS A 53 -4.30 17.06 -3.91
N GLU A 54 -3.50 17.91 -4.57
CA GLU A 54 -3.93 18.92 -5.54
C GLU A 54 -4.62 18.38 -6.80
N GLU A 55 -4.17 17.25 -7.35
CA GLU A 55 -4.76 16.65 -8.55
C GLU A 55 -6.06 15.88 -8.22
N VAL A 56 -6.16 15.33 -7.00
CA VAL A 56 -7.42 14.81 -6.45
C VAL A 56 -8.42 15.95 -6.29
N GLN A 57 -8.01 17.10 -5.73
CA GLN A 57 -8.86 18.26 -5.54
C GLN A 57 -9.36 18.85 -6.88
N LYS A 58 -8.49 18.95 -7.89
CA LYS A 58 -8.88 19.39 -9.25
C LYS A 58 -9.92 18.47 -9.92
N ARG A 59 -9.88 17.17 -9.66
CA ARG A 59 -10.86 16.22 -10.21
C ARG A 59 -12.23 16.33 -9.55
N ILE A 60 -12.27 16.67 -8.26
CA ILE A 60 -13.52 16.92 -7.53
C ILE A 60 -14.14 18.24 -7.98
N ASP A 61 -13.31 19.27 -8.15
CA ASP A 61 -13.72 20.60 -8.63
C ASP A 61 -14.30 20.57 -10.06
N ARG A 62 -13.69 19.82 -10.98
CA ARG A 62 -14.16 19.71 -12.37
C ARG A 62 -15.46 18.91 -12.54
N SER A 63 -15.97 18.30 -11.47
CA SER A 63 -17.28 17.62 -11.47
C SER A 63 -18.41 18.48 -10.89
N SER A 64 -18.15 19.77 -10.63
CA SER A 64 -19.15 20.77 -10.21
C SER A 64 -19.56 21.70 -11.35
#